data_AF-A0A7C3CJ81-F1
#
_entry.id   AF-A0A7C3CJ81-F1
#
_cell.length_a   1.000
_cell.length_b   1.000
_cell.length_c   1.000
_cell.angle_alpha   90.00
_cell.angle_beta   90.00
_cell.angle_gamma   90.00
#
_symmetry.space_group_name_H-M   'P 1'
#
loop_
_entity.id
_entity.type
_entity.pdbx_description
1 polymer ?
#
loop_
_entity_poly.entity_id
_entity_poly.type
_entity_poly.pdbx_seq_one_letter_code
_entity_poly.pdbx_strand_id
1 'polypeptide(L)' 'QSGDTPVTISVANNTIRTEALSALVALQFPKIKVQKMLNKILQEQPNISSVEELIKLALKSLS' A
#
# COMPACT_ATOMS: atom_id res chain seq x y z
N GLN A 1 25.98 -17.40 -18.78
CA GLN A 1 25.78 -15.94 -18.75
C GLN A 1 24.30 -15.72 -19.02
N SER A 2 23.44 -15.20 -18.15
CA SER A 2 23.58 -14.57 -16.85
C SER A 2 22.25 -14.81 -16.13
N GLY A 3 22.29 -15.02 -14.81
CA GLY A 3 21.10 -14.87 -13.99
C GLY A 3 20.75 -13.39 -13.95
N ASP A 4 19.55 -13.03 -14.39
CA ASP A 4 18.95 -11.74 -14.06
C ASP A 4 17.60 -12.05 -13.40
N THR A 5 17.64 -12.07 -12.08
CA THR A 5 16.50 -12.24 -11.20
C THR A 5 15.55 -11.05 -11.37
N PRO A 6 14.24 -11.25 -11.56
CA PRO A 6 13.30 -10.16 -11.79
C PRO A 6 13.23 -9.22 -10.57
N VAL A 7 13.88 -8.06 -10.70
CA VAL A 7 13.72 -6.92 -9.77
C VAL A 7 12.38 -6.25 -10.07
N THR A 8 11.27 -6.87 -9.66
CA THR A 8 9.92 -6.30 -9.89
C THR A 8 9.17 -5.96 -8.61
N ILE A 9 9.75 -6.26 -7.43
CA ILE A 9 9.03 -6.19 -6.16
C ILE A 9 8.89 -4.73 -5.66
N SER A 10 9.84 -3.84 -5.95
CA SER A 10 9.85 -2.47 -5.38
C SER A 10 8.93 -1.48 -6.10
N VAL A 11 8.68 -1.65 -7.40
CA VAL A 11 7.82 -0.72 -8.17
C VAL A 11 6.36 -0.97 -7.81
N ALA A 12 5.94 -2.23 -7.73
CA ALA A 12 4.58 -2.62 -7.38
C ALA A 12 4.16 -2.07 -6.00
N ASN A 13 5.04 -2.19 -4.99
CA ASN A 13 4.78 -1.70 -3.63
C ASN A 13 4.55 -0.17 -3.57
N ASN A 14 5.27 0.60 -4.38
CA ASN A 14 5.06 2.04 -4.44
C ASN A 14 3.77 2.41 -5.16
N THR A 15 3.44 1.73 -6.27
CA THR A 15 2.18 1.96 -7.00
C THR A 15 0.97 1.66 -6.12
N ILE A 16 0.92 0.49 -5.48
CA ILE A 16 -0.24 0.09 -4.65
C ILE A 16 -0.48 1.04 -3.48
N ARG A 17 0.60 1.51 -2.84
CA ARG A 17 0.53 2.46 -1.74
C ARG A 17 -0.05 3.80 -2.21
N THR A 18 0.37 4.26 -3.39
CA THR A 18 -0.01 5.56 -3.92
C THR A 18 -1.48 5.58 -4.37
N GLU A 19 -1.93 4.48 -4.99
CA GLU A 19 -3.34 4.30 -5.35
C GLU A 19 -4.24 4.19 -4.12
N ALA A 20 -3.87 3.34 -3.14
CA ALA A 20 -4.62 3.21 -1.89
C ALA A 20 -4.71 4.54 -1.13
N LEU A 21 -3.62 5.31 -1.09
CA LEU A 21 -3.60 6.65 -0.50
C LEU A 21 -4.59 7.57 -1.21
N SER A 22 -4.57 7.58 -2.55
CA SER A 22 -5.43 8.45 -3.35
C SER A 22 -6.90 8.12 -3.16
N ALA A 23 -7.26 6.84 -3.13
CA ALA A 23 -8.62 6.38 -2.86
C ALA A 23 -9.11 6.81 -1.47
N LEU A 24 -8.30 6.58 -0.42
CA LEU A 24 -8.68 6.94 0.95
C LEU A 24 -8.76 8.47 1.14
N VAL A 25 -7.88 9.24 0.50
CA VAL A 25 -7.98 10.71 0.50
C VAL A 25 -9.23 11.19 -0.25
N ALA A 26 -9.59 10.54 -1.36
CA ALA A 26 -10.83 10.84 -2.10
C ALA A 26 -12.08 10.55 -1.26
N LEU A 27 -12.01 9.58 -0.33
CA LEU A 27 -13.03 9.32 0.68
C LEU A 27 -12.97 10.30 1.88
N GLN A 28 -12.25 11.41 1.75
CA GLN A 28 -12.08 12.46 2.77
C GLN A 28 -11.33 12.01 4.04
N PHE A 29 -10.57 10.91 4.00
CA PHE A 29 -9.67 10.58 5.10
C PHE A 29 -8.42 11.47 5.09
N PRO A 30 -7.90 11.88 6.27
CA PRO A 30 -6.74 12.75 6.36
C PRO A 30 -5.48 12.07 5.83
N LYS A 31 -4.88 12.65 4.77
CA LYS A 31 -3.70 12.13 4.05
C LYS A 31 -2.58 11.66 4.97
N ILE A 32 -2.22 12.47 5.98
CA ILE A 32 -1.13 12.14 6.92
C ILE A 32 -1.45 10.89 7.74
N LYS A 33 -2.70 10.75 8.21
CA LYS A 33 -3.14 9.58 8.98
C LYS A 33 -3.09 8.33 8.09
N VAL A 34 -3.62 8.44 6.87
CA VAL A 34 -3.61 7.35 5.89
C VAL A 34 -2.19 6.92 5.54
N GLN A 35 -1.28 7.86 5.22
CA GLN A 35 0.11 7.52 4.87
C GLN A 35 0.83 6.74 5.96
N LYS A 36 0.67 7.14 7.23
CA LYS A 36 1.25 6.44 8.38
C LYS A 36 0.65 5.04 8.51
N MET A 37 -0.66 4.94 8.36
CA MET A 37 -1.41 3.68 8.46
C MET A 37 -0.99 2.69 7.36
N LEU A 38 -0.96 3.13 6.10
CA LEU A 38 -0.48 2.32 4.96
C LEU A 38 0.96 1.86 5.14
N ASN A 39 1.84 2.72 5.68
CA ASN A 39 3.22 2.32 5.98
C ASN A 39 3.26 1.20 7.02
N LYS A 40 2.48 1.35 8.10
CA LYS A 40 2.36 0.36 9.16
C LYS A 40 1.85 -0.98 8.63
N ILE A 41 0.80 -0.99 7.81
CA ILE A 41 0.27 -2.21 7.19
C ILE A 41 1.34 -2.90 6.33
N LEU A 42 2.03 -2.16 5.46
CA LEU A 42 3.04 -2.74 4.58
C LEU A 42 4.25 -3.30 5.35
N GLN A 43 4.56 -2.71 6.51
CA GLN A 43 5.58 -3.25 7.42
C GLN A 43 5.10 -4.51 8.15
N GLU A 44 3.84 -4.55 8.60
CA GLU A 44 3.26 -5.72 9.27
C GLU A 44 2.95 -6.87 8.29
N GLN A 45 2.63 -6.54 7.05
CA GLN A 45 2.19 -7.46 6.01
C GLN A 45 2.90 -7.17 4.67
N PRO A 46 4.18 -7.57 4.54
CA PRO A 46 4.98 -7.32 3.33
C PRO A 46 4.51 -8.14 2.11
N ASN A 47 3.59 -9.09 2.30
CA ASN A 47 3.05 -9.93 1.23
C ASN A 47 1.91 -9.26 0.45
N ILE A 48 1.42 -8.10 0.91
CA ILE A 48 0.33 -7.39 0.25
C ILE A 48 0.82 -6.94 -1.13
N SER A 49 0.18 -7.51 -2.16
CA SER A 49 0.50 -7.23 -3.56
C SER A 49 -0.68 -6.57 -4.30
N SER A 50 -1.77 -6.27 -3.60
CA SER A 50 -2.99 -5.71 -4.19
C SER A 50 -3.44 -4.43 -3.48
N VAL A 51 -3.84 -3.44 -4.28
CA VAL A 51 -4.40 -2.16 -3.81
C VAL A 51 -5.65 -2.38 -2.96
N GLU A 52 -6.54 -3.27 -3.42
CA GLU A 52 -7.83 -3.50 -2.79
C GLU A 52 -7.68 -4.08 -1.38
N GLU A 53 -6.72 -4.99 -1.19
CA GLU A 53 -6.40 -5.58 0.10
C GLU A 53 -5.84 -4.54 1.07
N LEU A 54 -4.93 -3.69 0.58
CA LEU A 54 -4.36 -2.58 1.34
C LEU A 54 -5.44 -1.57 1.77
N ILE A 55 -6.38 -1.23 0.89
CA ILE A 55 -7.51 -0.34 1.20
C ILE A 55 -8.42 -0.98 2.25
N LYS A 56 -8.79 -2.26 2.13
CA LYS A 56 -9.64 -2.98 3.11
C LYS A 56 -9.02 -2.95 4.50
N LEU A 57 -7.73 -3.26 4.60
CA LEU A 57 -7.00 -3.24 5.87
C LEU A 57 -6.92 -1.82 6.46
N ALA A 58 -6.69 -0.82 5.61
CA ALA A 58 -6.65 0.57 6.04
C ALA A 58 -8.01 1.06 6.55
N LEU A 59 -9.11 0.76 5.84
CA LEU A 59 -10.47 1.11 6.28
C LEU A 59 -10.79 0.48 7.63
N LYS A 60 -10.48 -0.81 7.82
CA LYS A 60 -10.68 -1.52 9.09
C LYS A 60 -9.88 -0.92 10.26
N SER A 61 -8.78 -0.24 9.96
CA SER A 61 -7.94 0.44 10.96
C SER A 61 -8.31 1.91 11.18
N LEU A 62 -9.11 2.48 10.28
CA LEU A 62 -9.57 3.89 10.32
C LEU A 62 -10.98 4.03 10.90
N SER A 63 -11.79 2.97 10.81
CA SER A 63 -13.04 2.76 11.57
C SER A 63 -12.74 2.50 13.05
#